data_AF-A0A7C8YBT3-F1
#
_entry.id   AF-A0A7C8YBT3-F1
#
_cell.length_a   1.000
_cell.length_b   1.000
_cell.length_c   1.000
_cell.angle_alpha   90.00
_cell.angle_beta   90.00
_cell.angle_gamma   90.00
#
_symmetry.space_group_name_H-M   'P 1'
#
loop_
_entity.id
_entity.type
_entity.pdbx_description
1 polymer ?
#
loop_
_entity_poly.entity_id
_entity_poly.type
_entity_poly.pdbx_seq_one_letter_code
_entity_poly.pdbx_strand_id
1 'polypeptide(L)'
;ALKAQQAGTAQDHLQIFNIEAKAKIKSHQMPELVVFWKWITPKMLGLVTQTSVYHWSIEGDSEPVKMFERTANLANNQIINYRCDPTEKWLVLIGIAPGAPERPQLVK
;
A
#
# COMPACT_ATOMS: atom_id res chain seq x y z
N ALA A 1 8.84 -2.95 -7.31
CA ALA A 1 9.21 -2.14 -6.14
C ALA A 1 9.77 -3.07 -5.08
N LEU A 2 10.78 -2.62 -4.32
CA LEU A 2 11.36 -3.36 -3.19
C LEU A 2 11.04 -2.61 -1.89
N LYS A 3 10.70 -3.38 -0.87
CA LYS A 3 10.39 -2.92 0.48
C LYS A 3 11.47 -3.48 1.39
N ALA A 4 12.13 -2.62 2.16
CA ALA A 4 13.07 -3.03 3.20
C ALA A 4 12.64 -2.43 4.54
N GLN A 5 12.64 -3.27 5.58
CA GLN A 5 12.54 -2.82 6.96
C GLN A 5 13.95 -2.57 7.49
N GLN A 6 14.22 -1.35 7.95
CA GLN A 6 15.50 -1.03 8.58
C GLN A 6 15.39 -1.41 10.07
N ALA A 7 16.27 -2.30 10.54
CA ALA A 7 16.25 -2.78 11.93
C ALA A 7 16.31 -1.59 12.91
N GLY A 8 15.26 -1.44 13.73
CA GLY A 8 15.12 -0.36 14.71
C GLY A 8 14.21 0.81 14.32
N THR A 9 13.59 0.79 13.13
CA THR A 9 12.62 1.83 12.72
C THR A 9 11.24 1.23 12.46
N ALA A 10 10.18 1.89 12.94
CA ALA A 10 8.78 1.52 12.66
C ALA A 10 8.32 2.04 11.29
N GLN A 11 9.24 2.15 10.33
CA GLN A 11 9.02 2.80 9.05
C GLN A 11 9.61 1.97 7.92
N ASP A 12 8.90 1.95 6.78
CA ASP A 12 9.33 1.19 5.62
C ASP A 12 10.07 2.07 4.62
N HIS A 13 11.24 1.60 4.19
CA HIS A 13 12.01 2.23 3.13
C HIS A 13 11.62 1.62 1.78
N LEU A 14 11.00 2.42 0.91
CA LEU A 14 10.53 1.98 -0.39
C LEU A 14 11.46 2.43 -1.50
N GLN A 15 11.74 1.52 -2.44
CA GLN A 15 12.56 1.79 -3.61
C GLN A 15 11.92 1.28 -4.90
N ILE A 16 12.00 2.10 -5.94
CA ILE A 16 11.56 1.77 -7.29
C ILE A 16 12.79 1.70 -8.17
N PHE A 17 12.97 0.55 -8.83
CA PHE A 17 14.07 0.28 -9.74
C PHE A 17 13.53 0.06 -11.14
N ASN A 18 14.25 0.59 -12.12
CA ASN A 18 14.11 0.18 -13.50
C ASN A 18 15.11 -0.95 -13.75
N ILE A 19 14.59 -2.14 -14.03
CA ILE A 19 15.38 -3.36 -14.17
C ILE A 19 16.18 -3.35 -15.49
N GLU A 20 15.62 -2.79 -16.55
CA GLU A 20 16.28 -2.68 -17.86
C GLU A 20 17.48 -1.72 -17.78
N ALA A 21 17.26 -0.54 -17.18
CA ALA A 21 18.31 0.45 -16.98
C ALA A 21 19.26 0.11 -15.82
N LYS A 22 18.96 -0.92 -15.02
CA LYS A 22 19.67 -1.29 -13.79
C LYS A 22 19.89 -0.10 -12.84
N ALA A 23 18.91 0.80 -12.78
CA ALA A 23 19.02 2.06 -12.08
C ALA A 23 17.92 2.20 -11.03
N LYS A 24 18.28 2.78 -9.88
CA LYS A 24 17.29 3.23 -8.90
C LYS A 24 16.58 4.47 -9.45
N ILE A 25 15.28 4.37 -9.65
CA ILE A 25 14.45 5.48 -10.13
C ILE A 25 14.07 6.38 -8.97
N LYS A 26 13.50 5.80 -7.90
CA LYS A 26 13.00 6.56 -6.73
C LYS A 26 13.21 5.82 -5.42
N SER A 27 13.28 6.60 -4.34
CA SER A 27 13.48 6.14 -2.97
C SER A 27 12.66 7.03 -2.04
N HIS A 28 11.91 6.45 -1.10
CA HIS A 28 11.15 7.24 -0.14
C HIS A 28 11.05 6.49 1.20
N GLN A 29 11.22 7.23 2.30
CA GLN A 29 11.04 6.72 3.66
C GLN A 29 9.61 6.99 4.08
N MET A 30 8.78 5.95 4.20
CA MET A 30 7.38 6.13 4.58
C MET A 30 7.25 6.59 6.04
N PRO A 31 6.27 7.46 6.35
CA PRO A 31 6.04 7.91 7.72
C PRO A 31 5.54 6.78 8.63
N GLU A 32 4.89 5.76 8.05
CA GLU A 32 4.32 4.59 8.72
C GLU A 32 4.66 3.29 7.97
N LEU A 33 4.40 2.16 8.61
CA LEU A 33 4.48 0.85 7.96
C LEU A 33 3.44 0.70 6.86
N VAL A 34 3.90 0.26 5.69
CA VAL A 34 3.09 -0.13 4.55
C VAL A 34 2.62 -1.56 4.74
N VAL A 35 1.32 -1.73 4.96
CA VAL A 35 0.70 -3.04 5.18
C VAL A 35 0.30 -3.74 3.88
N PHE A 36 0.08 -2.98 2.81
CA PHE A 36 -0.25 -3.49 1.48
C PHE A 36 0.18 -2.50 0.40
N TRP A 37 0.53 -3.00 -0.77
CA TRP A 37 0.80 -2.16 -1.94
C TRP A 37 0.40 -2.84 -3.24
N LYS A 38 0.14 -2.05 -4.28
CA LYS A 38 -0.21 -2.57 -5.59
C LYS A 38 -0.03 -1.52 -6.67
N TRP A 39 0.48 -1.93 -7.83
CA TRP A 39 0.39 -1.11 -9.04
C TRP A 39 -1.07 -0.93 -9.44
N ILE A 40 -1.58 0.30 -9.36
CA ILE A 40 -2.95 0.63 -9.75
C ILE A 40 -3.02 1.09 -11.20
N THR A 41 -1.93 1.64 -11.72
CA THR A 41 -1.69 1.88 -13.15
C THR A 41 -0.25 1.47 -13.47
N PRO A 42 0.17 1.42 -14.76
CA PRO A 42 1.56 1.10 -15.13
C PRO A 42 2.61 2.04 -14.52
N LYS A 43 2.19 3.23 -14.08
CA LYS A 43 3.08 4.27 -13.57
C LYS A 43 2.78 4.69 -12.13
N MET A 44 1.72 4.17 -11.52
CA MET A 44 1.27 4.60 -10.19
C MET A 44 1.14 3.42 -9.24
N LEU A 45 1.82 3.54 -8.10
CA LEU A 45 1.80 2.58 -7.00
C LEU A 45 0.82 3.05 -5.92
N GLY A 46 -0.21 2.26 -5.64
CA GLY A 46 -1.06 2.44 -4.47
C GLY A 46 -0.38 1.82 -3.25
N LEU A 47 -0.19 2.64 -2.21
CA LEU A 47 0.42 2.26 -0.94
C LEU A 47 -0.63 2.36 0.16
N VAL A 48 -0.73 1.36 1.00
CA VAL A 48 -1.68 1.33 2.12
C VAL A 48 -0.89 1.18 3.41
N THR A 49 -0.99 2.17 4.29
CA THR A 49 -0.44 2.11 5.65
C THR A 49 -1.49 1.66 6.65
N GLN A 50 -1.17 1.68 7.94
CA GLN A 50 -2.13 1.35 8.97
C GLN A 50 -3.30 2.34 9.02
N THR A 51 -3.04 3.61 8.74
CA THR A 51 -4.03 4.69 8.86
C THR A 51 -4.49 5.26 7.52
N SER A 52 -3.67 5.25 6.47
CA SER A 52 -3.98 5.99 5.24
C SER A 52 -3.66 5.21 3.97
N VAL A 53 -4.18 5.72 2.85
CA VAL A 53 -3.84 5.26 1.50
C VAL A 53 -3.16 6.40 0.73
N TYR A 54 -2.06 6.07 0.07
CA TYR A 54 -1.24 6.98 -0.72
C TYR A 54 -1.14 6.48 -2.16
N HIS A 55 -0.92 7.40 -3.11
CA HIS A 55 -0.45 7.06 -4.45
C HIS A 55 0.94 7.61 -4.68
N TRP A 56 1.79 6.82 -5.34
CA TRP A 56 3.15 7.20 -5.67
C TRP A 56 3.43 6.96 -7.15
N SER A 57 3.62 8.05 -7.90
CA SER A 57 3.96 7.98 -9.32
C SER A 57 5.45 7.71 -9.50
N ILE A 58 5.81 6.93 -10.52
CA ILE A 58 7.21 6.78 -10.96
C ILE A 58 7.70 7.94 -11.82
N GLU A 59 6.79 8.81 -12.26
CA GLU A 59 7.13 9.95 -13.10
C GLU A 59 7.55 11.16 -12.25
N GLY A 60 8.60 11.83 -12.72
CA GLY A 60 9.20 12.98 -12.06
C GLY A 60 9.64 12.69 -10.62
N ASP A 61 9.85 13.76 -9.86
CA ASP A 61 10.35 13.71 -8.48
C ASP A 61 9.22 13.70 -7.43
N SER A 62 8.03 13.26 -7.83
CA SER A 62 6.85 13.21 -6.95
C SER A 62 7.04 12.26 -5.75
N GLU A 63 6.70 12.73 -4.55
CA GLU A 63 6.63 11.88 -3.36
C GLU A 63 5.25 11.18 -3.25
N PRO A 64 5.09 10.16 -2.40
CA PRO A 64 3.78 9.56 -2.13
C PRO A 64 2.76 10.61 -1.64
N VAL A 65 1.66 10.76 -2.36
CA VAL A 65 0.58 11.70 -2.03
C VAL A 65 -0.54 10.96 -1.33
N LYS A 66 -0.97 11.49 -0.17
CA LYS A 66 -2.09 10.94 0.59
C LYS A 66 -3.41 11.16 -0.15
N MET A 67 -4.17 10.10 -0.33
CA MET A 67 -5.47 10.14 -1.02
C MET A 67 -6.63 10.17 -0.03
N PHE A 68 -6.64 9.27 0.96
CA PHE A 68 -7.68 9.23 1.99
C PHE A 68 -7.21 8.49 3.26
N GLU A 69 -7.96 8.69 4.34
CA GLU A 69 -7.80 7.94 5.60
C GLU A 69 -8.61 6.64 5.57
N ARG A 70 -8.05 5.57 6.10
CA ARG A 70 -8.76 4.32 6.32
C ARG A 70 -9.88 4.55 7.34
N THR A 71 -11.06 4.08 7.00
CA THR A 71 -12.21 4.13 7.92
C THR A 71 -11.99 3.16 9.08
N ALA A 72 -12.57 3.47 10.25
CA ALA A 72 -12.44 2.64 11.44
C ALA A 72 -12.90 1.19 11.24
N ASN A 73 -13.87 0.95 10.34
CA ASN A 73 -14.36 -0.39 9.99
C ASN A 73 -13.31 -1.26 9.28
N LEU A 74 -12.25 -0.65 8.74
CA LEU A 74 -11.10 -1.34 8.16
C LEU A 74 -9.89 -1.37 9.09
N ALA A 75 -10.00 -0.86 10.32
CA ALA A 75 -8.92 -0.96 11.31
C ALA A 75 -8.63 -2.44 11.60
N ASN A 76 -7.35 -2.80 11.65
CA ASN A 76 -6.88 -4.16 11.93
C ASN A 76 -7.33 -5.25 10.92
N ASN A 77 -7.97 -4.88 9.81
CA ASN A 77 -8.27 -5.82 8.73
C ASN A 77 -7.03 -6.10 7.89
N GLN A 78 -6.88 -7.35 7.45
CA GLN A 78 -5.89 -7.71 6.44
C GLN A 78 -6.33 -7.14 5.10
N ILE A 79 -5.54 -6.22 4.55
CA ILE A 79 -5.81 -5.65 3.23
C ILE A 79 -5.40 -6.65 2.16
N ILE A 80 -6.35 -6.99 1.28
CA ILE A 80 -6.15 -7.99 0.21
C ILE A 80 -6.20 -7.38 -1.18
N ASN A 81 -6.80 -6.20 -1.34
CA ASN A 81 -6.84 -5.53 -2.63
C ASN A 81 -7.05 -4.03 -2.48
N TYR A 82 -6.60 -3.31 -3.50
CA TYR A 82 -6.85 -1.89 -3.69
C TYR A 82 -7.09 -1.64 -5.17
N ARG A 83 -8.14 -0.89 -5.50
CA ARG A 83 -8.52 -0.57 -6.88
C ARG A 83 -8.83 0.91 -7.03
N CYS A 84 -8.55 1.38 -8.22
CA CYS A 84 -8.81 2.73 -8.69
C CYS A 84 -9.58 2.59 -10.01
N ASP A 85 -10.55 3.46 -10.27
CA ASP A 85 -11.17 3.52 -11.58
C ASP A 85 -10.23 4.21 -12.60
N PRO A 86 -10.47 4.08 -13.92
CA PRO A 86 -9.61 4.69 -14.94
C PRO A 86 -9.54 6.22 -14.88
N THR A 87 -10.52 6.90 -14.29
CA THR A 87 -10.52 8.36 -14.11
C THR A 87 -9.85 8.82 -12.81
N GLU A 88 -9.40 7.87 -11.99
CA GLU A 88 -8.75 8.09 -10.69
C GLU A 88 -9.60 8.86 -9.66
N LYS A 89 -10.93 8.83 -9.82
CA LYS A 89 -11.89 9.52 -8.93
C LYS A 89 -12.49 8.60 -7.88
N TRP A 90 -12.52 7.30 -8.15
CA TRP A 90 -13.13 6.29 -7.30
C TRP A 90 -12.09 5.30 -6.82
N LEU A 91 -11.93 5.25 -5.49
CA LEU A 91 -10.94 4.42 -4.82
C LEU A 91 -11.66 3.38 -3.96
N VAL A 92 -11.25 2.12 -4.08
CA VAL A 92 -11.85 1.01 -3.33
C VAL A 92 -10.73 0.25 -2.62
N LEU A 93 -10.80 0.24 -1.29
CA LEU A 93 -9.93 -0.56 -0.42
C LEU A 93 -10.68 -1.78 0.09
N ILE A 94 -10.10 -2.96 -0.10
CA ILE A 94 -10.73 -4.25 0.23
C ILE A 94 -9.87 -4.94 1.29
N GLY A 95 -10.48 -5.20 2.45
CA GLY A 95 -9.88 -5.95 3.53
C GLY A 95 -10.80 -7.05 4.04
N ILE A 96 -10.19 -8.09 4.61
CA ILE A 96 -10.88 -9.16 5.32
C ILE A 96 -10.55 -9.08 6.80
N ALA A 97 -11.56 -9.30 7.64
CA ALA A 97 -11.40 -9.45 9.08
C ALA A 97 -11.35 -10.95 9.41
N PRO A 98 -10.60 -11.37 10.45
CA PRO A 98 -10.73 -12.71 10.98
C PRO A 98 -12.19 -12.96 11.38
N GLY A 99 -12.69 -14.17 11.11
CA GLY A 99 -14.04 -14.57 11.52
C GLY A 99 -14.20 -14.44 13.03
N ALA A 100 -15.43 -14.15 13.49
CA ALA A 100 -15.72 -14.11 14.92
C ALA A 100 -15.29 -15.46 15.55
N PRO A 101 -14.56 -15.46 16.67
CA PRO A 101 -14.08 -16.70 17.31
C PRO A 101 -15.22 -17.65 17.69
N GLU A 102 -16.44 -17.12 17.84
CA GLU A 102 -17.65 -17.89 18.16
C GLU A 102 -18.28 -18.62 16.95
N ARG A 103 -17.87 -18.31 15.72
CA ARG A 103 -18.30 -19.10 14.56
C ARG A 103 -17.35 -20.29 14.40
N PRO A 104 -17.82 -21.54 14.56
CA PRO A 104 -16.98 -22.71 14.32
C PRO A 104 -16.40 -22.63 12.90
N GLN A 105 -15.09 -22.83 12.78
CA GLN A 105 -14.42 -22.87 11.49
C GLN A 105 -15.03 -23.99 10.66
N LEU A 106 -15.50 -23.66 9.46
CA LEU A 106 -16.18 -24.60 8.56
C LEU A 106 -15.26 -25.70 7.99
N VAL A 107 -13.95 -25.64 8.28
CA VAL A 107 -12.98 -26.60 7.74
C VAL A 107 -11.99 -26.98 8.83
N LYS A 108 -11.81 -28.28 9.03
CA LYS A 108 -10.75 -28.90 9.83
C LYS A 108 -9.49 -29.08 8.99
#